data_AF-A0A9X0DH31-F1
#
_entry.id   AF-A0A9X0DH31-F1
#
_cell.length_a   1.000
_cell.length_b   1.000
_cell.length_c   1.000
_cell.angle_alpha   90.00
_cell.angle_beta   90.00
_cell.angle_gamma   90.00
#
_symmetry.space_group_name_H-M   'P 1'
#
loop_
_entity.id
_entity.type
_entity.pdbx_description
1 polymer ?
#
loop_
_entity_poly.entity_id
_entity_poly.type
_entity_poly.pdbx_seq_one_letter_code
_entity_poly.pdbx_strand_id
1 'polypeptide(L)'
;MVAASPAQLYSSALTFAPEKSLVKKAFIDHLTRGTHVRSKMEPTWTAELQAIEAFDRYDYPKYLPLSADNRFLVSSFNRGHVNEVKIWNALTGTLQNTLYTDSDAVDLMSFSLDGMLLAICVPGFVDIWNAATWARQNRLSQTCDNPARRSECTTTLSFSTDGSFLMSQNSTKVTVWRRRQEDETAWEIHYTYDF
;
A
#
# COMPACT_ATOMS: atom_id res chain seq x y z
N MET A 1 -28.16 32.88 0.89
CA MET A 1 -27.29 32.56 2.04
C MET A 1 -26.44 31.34 1.72
N VAL A 2 -25.29 31.50 1.05
CA VAL A 2 -24.08 30.66 1.15
C VAL A 2 -22.96 31.51 0.54
N ALA A 3 -22.55 32.57 1.23
CA ALA A 3 -21.46 33.44 0.78
C ALA A 3 -20.71 33.94 2.01
N ALA A 4 -20.24 33.00 2.84
CA ALA A 4 -19.37 33.30 3.96
C ALA A 4 -18.43 32.12 4.14
N SER A 5 -17.12 32.42 4.15
CA SER A 5 -15.98 31.57 4.54
C SER A 5 -15.13 30.89 3.44
N PRO A 6 -14.55 31.61 2.45
CA PRO A 6 -13.37 31.09 1.75
C PRO A 6 -12.09 31.17 2.62
N ALA A 7 -12.03 32.12 3.56
CA ALA A 7 -10.80 32.47 4.28
C ALA A 7 -10.26 31.34 5.18
N GLN A 8 -11.13 30.48 5.72
CA GLN A 8 -10.72 29.37 6.57
C GLN A 8 -9.96 28.29 5.79
N LEU A 9 -10.35 27.99 4.54
CA LEU A 9 -9.66 27.03 3.68
C LEU A 9 -8.25 27.50 3.29
N TYR A 10 -8.07 28.81 3.07
CA TYR A 10 -6.74 29.38 2.80
C TYR A 10 -5.84 29.35 4.04
N SER A 11 -6.40 29.56 5.23
CA SER A 11 -5.64 29.56 6.49
C SER A 11 -5.06 28.18 6.86
N SER A 12 -5.78 27.10 6.54
CA SER A 12 -5.29 25.73 6.76
C SER A 12 -4.17 25.37 5.78
N ALA A 13 -4.23 25.80 4.51
CA ALA A 13 -3.18 25.48 3.54
C ALA A 13 -1.84 26.18 3.86
N LEU A 14 -1.87 27.41 4.38
CA LEU A 14 -0.67 28.15 4.82
C LEU A 14 0.04 27.47 6.01
N THR A 15 -0.72 26.77 6.84
CA THR A 15 -0.20 25.95 7.96
C THR A 15 0.63 24.77 7.47
N PHE A 16 0.46 24.33 6.21
CA PHE A 16 1.21 23.23 5.58
C PHE A 16 2.19 23.71 4.48
N ALA A 17 2.38 25.02 4.35
CA ALA A 17 3.43 25.58 3.49
C ALA A 17 4.79 25.62 4.23
N PRO A 18 5.92 25.25 3.58
CA PRO A 18 7.28 25.38 4.08
C PRO A 18 7.60 26.79 4.56
N GLU A 19 8.52 26.92 5.52
CA GLU A 19 8.83 28.21 6.16
C GLU A 19 9.32 29.28 5.18
N LYS A 20 10.08 28.90 4.14
CA LYS A 20 10.57 29.85 3.13
C LYS A 20 9.63 30.01 1.94
N SER A 21 8.46 29.37 1.93
CA SER A 21 7.48 29.52 0.85
C SER A 21 7.12 31.00 0.64
N LEU A 22 7.22 31.47 -0.61
CA LEU A 22 6.84 32.84 -0.97
C LEU A 22 5.36 33.12 -0.66
N VAL A 23 4.51 32.11 -0.85
CA VAL A 23 3.08 32.17 -0.51
C VAL A 23 2.90 32.29 1.00
N LYS A 24 3.66 31.52 1.80
CA LYS A 24 3.59 31.64 3.26
C LYS A 24 4.01 33.03 3.72
N LYS A 25 5.15 33.53 3.24
CA LYS A 25 5.64 34.88 3.58
C LYS A 25 4.66 35.98 3.18
N ALA A 26 3.99 35.86 2.05
CA ALA A 26 3.05 36.87 1.56
C ALA A 26 1.74 36.93 2.39
N PHE A 27 1.31 35.80 2.97
CA PHE A 27 -0.03 35.69 3.57
C PHE A 27 -0.03 35.30 5.06
N ILE A 28 1.13 35.03 5.69
CA ILE A 28 1.20 34.66 7.13
C ILE A 28 0.62 35.75 8.04
N ASP A 29 0.83 37.02 7.70
CA ASP A 29 0.33 38.17 8.49
C ASP A 29 -1.18 38.40 8.35
N HIS A 30 -1.82 37.72 7.40
CA HIS A 30 -3.28 37.74 7.20
C HIS A 30 -4.00 36.63 7.97
N LEU A 31 -3.26 35.75 8.67
CA LEU A 31 -3.85 34.79 9.60
C LEU A 31 -4.38 35.55 10.83
N THR A 32 -5.63 35.27 11.20
CA THR A 32 -6.30 35.88 12.35
C THR A 32 -5.45 35.70 13.62
N ARG A 33 -5.20 36.80 14.34
CA ARG A 33 -4.49 36.83 15.63
C ARG A 33 -5.14 35.81 16.58
N GLY A 34 -4.47 34.68 16.82
CA GLY A 34 -4.92 33.65 17.75
C GLY A 34 -4.44 32.24 17.45
N THR A 35 -4.06 31.93 16.21
CA THR A 35 -3.54 30.59 15.87
C THR A 35 -2.01 30.56 15.94
N HIS A 36 -1.47 30.16 17.09
CA HIS A 36 -0.06 29.77 17.20
C HIS A 36 0.12 28.37 16.60
N VAL A 37 0.28 28.30 15.28
CA VAL A 37 0.66 27.07 14.60
C VAL A 37 2.15 26.86 14.78
N ARG A 38 2.54 25.99 15.71
CA ARG A 38 3.90 25.43 15.78
C ARG A 38 3.97 24.21 14.87
N SER A 39 4.12 24.44 13.57
CA SER A 39 4.41 23.37 12.61
C SER A 39 5.92 23.28 12.43
N LYS A 40 6.52 22.15 12.80
CA LYS A 40 7.93 21.82 12.55
C LYS A 40 8.08 21.41 11.09
N MET A 41 7.79 22.32 10.17
CA MET A 41 7.86 22.06 8.74
C MET A 41 9.23 22.39 8.18
N GLU A 42 9.64 21.62 7.17
CA GLU A 42 10.92 21.83 6.52
C GLU A 42 11.01 23.23 5.91
N PRO A 43 12.22 23.84 5.87
CA PRO A 43 12.39 25.22 5.44
C PRO A 43 12.06 25.44 3.96
N THR A 44 12.08 24.41 3.11
CA THR A 44 11.84 24.51 1.66
C THR A 44 11.02 23.32 1.16
N TRP A 45 10.21 23.51 0.12
CA TRP A 45 9.79 22.40 -0.72
C TRP A 45 11.03 21.89 -1.45
N THR A 46 11.49 20.69 -1.16
CA THR A 46 12.39 19.98 -2.08
C THR A 46 11.54 19.25 -3.09
N ALA A 47 11.81 19.47 -4.38
CA ALA A 47 11.01 18.93 -5.48
C ALA A 47 11.06 17.40 -5.54
N GLU A 48 12.09 16.78 -4.97
CA GLU A 48 12.23 15.34 -4.81
C GLU A 48 12.97 15.10 -3.48
N LEU A 49 12.30 14.48 -2.51
CA LEU A 49 12.92 14.16 -1.21
C LEU A 49 13.84 12.95 -1.32
N GLN A 50 13.47 11.97 -2.15
CA GLN A 50 14.25 10.77 -2.38
C GLN A 50 13.83 10.05 -3.67
N ALA A 51 14.81 9.69 -4.51
CA ALA A 51 14.62 8.80 -5.65
C ALA A 51 15.33 7.47 -5.37
N ILE A 52 14.61 6.35 -5.42
CA ILE A 52 15.19 5.01 -5.31
C ILE A 52 15.44 4.53 -6.74
N GLU A 53 16.65 4.75 -7.25
CA GLU A 53 17.09 4.26 -8.56
C GLU A 53 17.44 2.77 -8.48
N ALA A 54 16.41 1.93 -8.39
CA ALA A 54 16.57 0.48 -8.30
C ALA A 54 16.18 -0.27 -9.59
N PHE A 55 15.78 0.46 -10.63
CA PHE A 55 15.08 -0.06 -11.80
C PHE A 55 16.02 -0.15 -13.01
N ASP A 56 16.13 -1.32 -13.63
CA ASP A 56 16.77 -1.48 -14.94
C ASP A 56 15.76 -1.11 -16.05
N ARG A 57 16.23 -0.71 -17.24
CA ARG A 57 15.41 -0.18 -18.35
C ARG A 57 14.29 -1.10 -18.85
N TYR A 58 14.33 -2.38 -18.49
CA TYR A 58 13.37 -3.39 -18.92
C TYR A 58 12.44 -3.87 -17.81
N ASP A 59 12.51 -3.26 -16.62
CA ASP A 59 11.82 -3.74 -15.42
C ASP A 59 10.88 -2.64 -14.89
N TYR A 60 9.59 -2.77 -15.21
CA TYR A 60 8.56 -1.84 -14.76
C TYR A 60 7.81 -2.44 -13.59
N PRO A 61 7.94 -1.90 -12.36
CA PRO A 61 7.17 -2.40 -11.24
C PRO A 61 5.69 -2.17 -11.52
N LYS A 62 4.91 -3.26 -11.59
CA LYS A 62 3.45 -3.17 -11.81
C LYS A 62 2.72 -2.55 -10.62
N TYR A 63 3.24 -2.75 -9.40
CA TYR A 63 2.62 -2.29 -8.16
C TYR A 63 3.66 -1.75 -7.20
N LEU A 64 3.30 -0.65 -6.52
CA LEU A 64 4.15 0.08 -5.58
C LEU A 64 3.41 0.42 -4.28
N PRO A 65 2.91 -0.57 -3.51
CA PRO A 65 2.22 -0.24 -2.26
C PRO A 65 3.20 0.25 -1.21
N LEU A 66 2.78 1.29 -0.49
CA LEU A 66 3.39 1.74 0.76
C LEU A 66 2.69 1.05 1.93
N SER A 67 3.45 0.68 2.96
CA SER A 67 2.87 0.24 4.23
C SER A 67 2.12 1.38 4.91
N ALA A 68 1.06 1.07 5.66
CA ALA A 68 0.22 2.07 6.31
C ALA A 68 0.98 2.99 7.29
N ASP A 69 2.07 2.49 7.86
CA ASP A 69 2.98 3.21 8.75
C ASP A 69 4.11 3.97 8.03
N ASN A 70 4.10 3.99 6.68
CA ASN A 70 5.12 4.58 5.81
C ASN A 70 6.56 4.08 6.08
N ARG A 71 6.74 2.90 6.69
CA ARG A 71 8.07 2.32 6.91
C ARG A 71 8.59 1.56 5.70
N PHE A 72 7.71 0.92 4.95
CA PHE A 72 8.07 0.03 3.85
C PHE A 72 7.44 0.48 2.53
N LEU A 73 8.25 0.48 1.49
CA LEU A 73 7.81 0.53 0.11
C LEU A 73 8.05 -0.85 -0.51
N VAL A 74 7.10 -1.35 -1.29
CA VAL A 74 7.22 -2.66 -1.93
C VAL A 74 7.14 -2.51 -3.43
N SER A 75 7.95 -3.28 -4.15
CA SER A 75 7.98 -3.28 -5.62
C SER A 75 8.12 -4.70 -6.15
N SER A 76 7.29 -5.08 -7.11
CA SER A 76 7.36 -6.39 -7.78
C SER A 76 8.09 -6.30 -9.11
N PHE A 77 8.95 -7.27 -9.40
CA PHE A 77 9.74 -7.37 -10.63
C PHE A 77 9.53 -8.72 -11.28
N ASN A 78 9.46 -8.73 -12.61
CA ASN A 78 9.28 -9.95 -13.38
C ASN A 78 10.63 -10.50 -13.83
N ARG A 79 10.97 -11.72 -13.41
CA ARG A 79 12.21 -12.42 -13.79
C ARG A 79 11.93 -13.68 -14.60
N GLY A 80 10.92 -13.65 -15.46
CA GLY A 80 10.45 -14.84 -16.16
C GLY A 80 9.71 -15.73 -15.16
N HIS A 81 10.24 -16.91 -14.85
CA HIS A 81 9.54 -17.95 -14.07
C HIS A 81 9.31 -17.65 -12.58
N VAL A 82 9.93 -16.60 -12.05
CA VAL A 82 9.76 -16.15 -10.67
C VAL A 82 9.61 -14.63 -10.65
N ASN A 83 8.86 -14.12 -9.69
CA ASN A 83 8.81 -12.70 -9.41
C ASN A 83 9.57 -12.38 -8.13
N GLU A 84 10.34 -11.29 -8.21
CA GLU A 84 11.05 -10.72 -7.07
C GLU A 84 10.19 -9.60 -6.50
N VAL A 85 9.86 -9.67 -5.21
CA VAL A 85 9.19 -8.60 -4.51
C VAL A 85 10.19 -7.98 -3.56
N LYS A 86 10.71 -6.81 -3.93
CA LYS A 86 11.68 -6.07 -3.11
C LYS A 86 10.96 -5.21 -2.09
N ILE A 87 11.48 -5.23 -0.88
CA ILE A 87 11.03 -4.45 0.26
C ILE A 87 12.08 -3.39 0.55
N TRP A 88 11.69 -2.13 0.50
CA TRP A 88 12.54 -0.98 0.75
C TRP A 88 12.12 -0.31 2.04
N ASN A 89 13.07 0.18 2.81
CA ASN A 89 12.77 1.15 3.85
C ASN A 89 12.40 2.47 3.15
N ALA A 90 11.18 2.96 3.36
CA ALA A 90 10.68 4.15 2.66
C ALA A 90 11.32 5.46 3.14
N LEU A 91 11.92 5.49 4.33
CA LEU A 91 12.60 6.67 4.89
C LEU A 91 14.07 6.78 4.45
N THR A 92 14.75 5.64 4.33
CA THR A 92 16.18 5.60 3.99
C THR A 92 16.42 5.18 2.55
N GLY A 93 15.43 4.61 1.87
CA GLY A 93 15.52 4.05 0.52
C GLY A 93 16.38 2.79 0.41
N THR A 94 16.79 2.20 1.54
CA THR A 94 17.63 1.00 1.54
C THR A 94 16.80 -0.25 1.30
N LEU A 95 17.30 -1.18 0.48
CA LEU A 95 16.72 -2.51 0.33
C LEU A 95 16.80 -3.28 1.66
N GLN A 96 15.66 -3.67 2.21
CA GLN A 96 15.54 -4.41 3.47
C GLN A 96 15.43 -5.91 3.21
N ASN A 97 14.66 -6.30 2.19
CA ASN A 97 14.49 -7.72 1.85
C ASN A 97 14.07 -7.92 0.39
N THR A 98 14.23 -9.15 -0.11
CA THR A 98 13.69 -9.61 -1.39
C THR A 98 12.93 -10.91 -1.18
N LEU A 99 11.63 -10.88 -1.46
CA LEU A 99 10.77 -12.05 -1.43
C LEU A 99 10.74 -12.67 -2.83
N TYR A 100 10.70 -13.99 -2.89
CA TYR A 100 10.58 -14.72 -4.14
C TYR A 100 9.22 -15.43 -4.16
N THR A 101 8.44 -15.17 -5.20
CA THR A 101 7.19 -15.90 -5.42
C THR A 101 7.38 -17.01 -6.43
N ASP A 102 6.71 -18.14 -6.22
CA ASP A 102 6.76 -19.33 -7.08
C ASP A 102 5.99 -19.16 -8.41
N SER A 103 5.92 -17.93 -8.93
CA SER A 103 5.07 -17.54 -10.07
C SER A 103 5.73 -16.44 -10.88
N ASP A 104 5.51 -16.51 -12.19
CA ASP A 104 5.88 -15.52 -13.21
C ASP A 104 4.91 -14.33 -13.27
N ALA A 105 3.72 -14.45 -12.70
CA ALA A 105 2.74 -13.38 -12.57
C ALA A 105 2.53 -13.00 -11.10
N VAL A 106 2.70 -11.73 -10.77
CA VAL A 106 2.25 -11.10 -9.53
C VAL A 106 1.25 -10.06 -9.96
N ASP A 107 0.02 -10.26 -9.53
CA ASP A 107 -1.12 -9.53 -10.08
C ASP A 107 -1.54 -8.38 -9.20
N LEU A 108 -1.37 -8.45 -7.88
CA LEU A 108 -1.71 -7.39 -6.93
C LEU A 108 -0.94 -7.57 -5.62
N MET A 109 -0.69 -6.47 -4.90
CA MET A 109 -0.12 -6.48 -3.56
C MET A 109 -0.85 -5.49 -2.66
N SER A 110 -1.06 -5.85 -1.40
CA SER A 110 -1.76 -5.01 -0.44
C SER A 110 -1.21 -5.20 0.96
N PHE A 111 -0.95 -4.12 1.67
CA PHE A 111 -0.63 -4.17 3.10
C PHE A 111 -1.90 -4.16 3.92
N SER A 112 -1.85 -4.89 5.03
CA SER A 112 -2.76 -4.69 6.16
C SER A 112 -2.56 -3.29 6.76
N LEU A 113 -3.63 -2.75 7.33
CA LEU A 113 -3.63 -1.39 7.89
C LEU A 113 -2.79 -1.25 9.16
N ASP A 114 -2.54 -2.34 9.88
CA ASP A 114 -1.59 -2.38 10.99
C ASP A 114 -0.13 -2.51 10.51
N GLY A 115 0.10 -2.70 9.21
CA GLY A 115 1.41 -2.87 8.60
C GLY A 115 2.09 -4.20 8.92
N MET A 116 1.38 -5.16 9.53
CA MET A 116 1.98 -6.41 10.02
C MET A 116 1.98 -7.53 8.98
N LEU A 117 1.09 -7.43 7.99
CA LEU A 117 0.91 -8.40 6.92
C LEU A 117 1.00 -7.75 5.54
N LEU A 118 1.60 -8.46 4.60
CA LEU A 118 1.58 -8.17 3.17
C LEU A 118 0.89 -9.34 2.45
N ALA A 119 -0.17 -9.05 1.72
CA ALA A 119 -0.80 -10.01 0.81
C ALA A 119 -0.28 -9.81 -0.61
N ILE A 120 0.12 -10.90 -1.25
CA ILE A 120 0.61 -10.93 -2.63
C ILE A 120 -0.26 -11.88 -3.42
N CYS A 121 -0.96 -11.36 -4.42
CA CYS A 121 -1.76 -12.18 -5.33
C CYS A 121 -0.88 -12.80 -6.40
N VAL A 122 -0.93 -14.12 -6.50
CA VAL A 122 -0.29 -14.93 -7.53
C VAL A 122 -1.36 -15.82 -8.20
N PRO A 123 -1.11 -16.40 -9.38
CA PRO A 123 -2.09 -17.23 -10.09
C PRO A 123 -2.67 -18.33 -9.22
N GLY A 124 -3.98 -18.25 -8.97
CA GLY A 124 -4.74 -19.19 -8.15
C GLY A 124 -4.50 -19.11 -6.64
N PHE A 125 -3.65 -18.21 -6.14
CA PHE A 125 -3.38 -18.11 -4.70
C PHE A 125 -3.18 -16.67 -4.22
N VAL A 126 -3.38 -16.46 -2.92
CA VAL A 126 -2.89 -15.28 -2.22
C VAL A 126 -1.88 -15.71 -1.16
N ASP A 127 -0.63 -15.30 -1.34
CA ASP A 127 0.41 -15.52 -0.33
C ASP A 127 0.35 -14.41 0.71
N ILE A 128 0.32 -14.79 1.99
CA ILE A 128 0.34 -13.89 3.13
C ILE A 128 1.71 -13.93 3.77
N TRP A 129 2.36 -12.78 3.85
CA TRP A 129 3.69 -12.59 4.39
C TRP A 129 3.64 -11.77 5.67
N ASN A 130 4.44 -12.16 6.64
CA ASN A 130 4.66 -11.34 7.83
C ASN A 130 5.59 -10.18 7.47
N ALA A 131 5.20 -8.94 7.71
CA ALA A 131 6.00 -7.77 7.36
C ALA A 131 7.16 -7.49 8.34
N ALA A 132 7.17 -8.10 9.52
CA ALA A 132 8.28 -7.97 10.47
C ALA A 132 9.41 -8.96 10.18
N THR A 133 9.07 -10.21 9.85
CA THR A 133 10.05 -11.27 9.58
C THR A 133 10.24 -11.56 8.10
N TRP A 134 9.35 -11.08 7.24
CA TRP A 134 9.29 -11.37 5.81
C TRP A 134 9.23 -12.86 5.48
N ALA A 135 8.68 -13.65 6.39
CA ALA A 135 8.39 -15.06 6.17
C ALA A 135 6.97 -15.24 5.63
N ARG A 136 6.79 -16.15 4.66
CA ARG A 136 5.46 -16.56 4.17
C ARG A 136 4.75 -17.33 5.28
N GLN A 137 3.65 -16.77 5.78
CA GLN A 137 2.82 -17.39 6.81
C GLN A 137 1.77 -18.32 6.19
N ASN A 138 1.11 -17.88 5.10
CA ASN A 138 0.05 -18.65 4.47
C ASN A 138 0.04 -18.54 2.96
N ARG A 139 -0.65 -19.51 2.36
CA ARG A 139 -1.02 -19.52 0.96
C ARG A 139 -2.49 -19.87 0.84
N LEU A 140 -3.32 -18.88 0.52
CA LEU A 140 -4.77 -19.01 0.44
C LEU A 140 -5.13 -19.43 -0.99
N SER A 141 -5.80 -20.57 -1.14
CA SER A 141 -6.27 -21.01 -2.46
C SER A 141 -7.43 -20.14 -2.91
N GLN A 142 -7.34 -19.61 -4.12
CA GLN A 142 -8.46 -19.00 -4.80
C GLN A 142 -9.15 -20.06 -5.66
N THR A 143 -10.47 -20.01 -5.72
CA THR A 143 -11.24 -20.86 -6.63
C THR A 143 -11.44 -20.12 -7.94
N CYS A 144 -10.94 -20.70 -9.03
CA CYS A 144 -11.20 -20.27 -10.39
C CYS A 144 -12.04 -21.36 -11.04
N ASP A 145 -13.19 -21.04 -11.62
CA ASP A 145 -14.07 -22.05 -12.24
C ASP A 145 -13.42 -22.73 -13.44
N ASN A 146 -12.41 -22.08 -14.05
CA ASN A 146 -11.63 -22.66 -15.13
C ASN A 146 -10.18 -22.92 -14.71
N PRO A 147 -9.75 -24.18 -14.53
CA PRO A 147 -8.37 -24.51 -14.19
C PRO A 147 -7.36 -24.16 -15.29
N ALA A 148 -7.79 -24.01 -16.56
CA ALA A 148 -6.96 -23.50 -17.65
C ALA A 148 -6.82 -21.96 -17.64
N ARG A 149 -7.62 -21.27 -16.83
CA ARG A 149 -7.56 -19.82 -16.58
C ARG A 149 -7.33 -19.51 -15.10
N ARG A 150 -6.44 -20.25 -14.45
CA ARG A 150 -5.94 -19.88 -13.09
C ARG A 150 -5.32 -18.49 -13.01
N SER A 151 -5.03 -17.89 -14.17
CA SER A 151 -4.62 -16.50 -14.35
C SER A 151 -5.83 -15.55 -14.53
N GLU A 152 -7.06 -15.93 -14.17
CA GLU A 152 -8.14 -14.96 -13.98
C GLU A 152 -7.74 -14.04 -12.84
N CYS A 153 -7.11 -12.94 -13.24
CA CYS A 153 -6.44 -11.98 -12.38
C CYS A 153 -7.42 -11.53 -11.32
N THR A 154 -7.05 -11.70 -10.06
CA THR A 154 -7.70 -10.95 -9.00
C THR A 154 -7.61 -9.47 -9.39
N THR A 155 -8.77 -8.84 -9.52
CA THR A 155 -8.92 -7.44 -9.91
C THR A 155 -8.76 -6.49 -8.74
N THR A 156 -9.08 -6.95 -7.52
CA THR A 156 -8.84 -6.18 -6.29
C THR A 156 -8.51 -7.08 -5.11
N LEU A 157 -7.62 -6.58 -4.25
CA LEU A 157 -7.15 -7.24 -3.03
C LEU A 157 -7.11 -6.20 -1.90
N SER A 158 -7.86 -6.42 -0.84
CA SER A 158 -7.98 -5.45 0.25
C SER A 158 -8.17 -6.11 1.61
N PHE A 159 -7.45 -5.61 2.62
CA PHE A 159 -7.63 -5.98 4.01
C PHE A 159 -8.70 -5.12 4.68
N SER A 160 -9.40 -5.69 5.67
CA SER A 160 -10.19 -4.90 6.60
C SER A 160 -9.30 -4.03 7.49
N THR A 161 -9.90 -2.99 8.08
CA THR A 161 -9.20 -2.03 8.96
C THR A 161 -8.58 -2.66 10.19
N ASP A 162 -9.15 -3.75 10.68
CA ASP A 162 -8.67 -4.52 11.82
C ASP A 162 -7.76 -5.69 11.42
N GLY A 163 -7.45 -5.86 10.13
CA GLY A 163 -6.64 -6.96 9.60
C GLY A 163 -7.25 -8.36 9.75
N SER A 164 -8.49 -8.47 10.23
CA SER A 164 -9.16 -9.75 10.50
C SER A 164 -9.75 -10.39 9.26
N PHE A 165 -9.99 -9.61 8.21
CA PHE A 165 -10.52 -10.07 6.93
C PHE A 165 -9.61 -9.67 5.78
N LEU A 166 -9.58 -10.53 4.77
CA LEU A 166 -8.99 -10.26 3.48
C LEU A 166 -10.04 -10.53 2.42
N MET A 167 -10.23 -9.57 1.52
CA MET A 167 -11.11 -9.70 0.37
C MET A 167 -10.28 -9.79 -0.91
N SER A 168 -10.62 -10.75 -1.75
CA SER A 168 -10.21 -10.77 -3.15
C SER A 168 -11.43 -10.82 -4.05
N GLN A 169 -11.33 -10.19 -5.21
CA GLN A 169 -12.34 -10.30 -6.26
C GLN A 169 -11.65 -10.59 -7.58
N ASN A 170 -12.14 -11.59 -8.30
CA ASN A 170 -11.78 -11.84 -9.69
C ASN A 170 -12.99 -11.57 -10.60
N SER A 171 -12.91 -11.95 -11.87
CA SER A 171 -13.97 -11.72 -12.86
C SER A 171 -15.31 -12.40 -12.55
N THR A 172 -15.30 -13.46 -11.75
CA THR A 172 -16.45 -14.35 -11.55
C THR A 172 -16.89 -14.44 -10.10
N LYS A 173 -15.99 -14.17 -9.14
CA LYS A 173 -16.21 -14.40 -7.71
C LYS A 173 -15.58 -13.32 -6.84
N VAL A 174 -16.19 -13.12 -5.68
CA VAL A 174 -15.58 -12.46 -4.53
C VAL A 174 -15.34 -13.49 -3.45
N THR A 175 -14.12 -13.61 -2.97
CA THR A 175 -13.79 -14.46 -1.82
C THR A 175 -13.34 -13.60 -0.64
N VAL A 176 -13.92 -13.83 0.52
CA VAL A 176 -13.57 -13.19 1.78
C VAL A 176 -13.02 -14.26 2.72
N TRP A 177 -11.77 -14.09 3.13
CA TRP A 177 -11.15 -14.90 4.17
C TRP A 177 -11.23 -14.19 5.51
N ARG A 178 -11.41 -14.98 6.57
CA ARG A 178 -11.34 -14.55 7.96
C ARG A 178 -10.13 -15.20 8.63
N ARG A 179 -9.39 -14.41 9.40
CA ARG A 179 -8.32 -14.90 10.28
C ARG A 179 -8.93 -15.56 11.52
N ARG A 180 -8.46 -16.76 11.88
CA ARG A 180 -8.96 -17.47 13.06
C ARG A 180 -8.54 -16.75 14.34
N GLN A 181 -9.41 -16.83 15.35
CA GLN A 181 -9.17 -16.22 16.65
C GLN A 181 -8.21 -17.04 17.52
N GLU A 182 -8.22 -18.37 17.38
CA GLU A 182 -7.38 -19.28 18.17
C GLU A 182 -5.98 -19.46 17.58
N ASP A 183 -5.86 -19.31 16.26
CA ASP A 183 -4.60 -19.32 15.53
C ASP A 183 -4.59 -18.14 14.56
N GLU A 184 -3.92 -17.07 14.96
CA GLU A 184 -3.80 -15.85 14.19
C GLU A 184 -3.06 -16.02 12.86
N THR A 185 -2.39 -17.15 12.67
CA THR A 185 -1.80 -17.51 11.40
C THR A 185 -2.78 -18.30 10.52
N ALA A 186 -3.85 -18.90 11.04
CA ALA A 186 -4.78 -19.64 10.19
C ALA A 186 -5.82 -18.71 9.55
N TRP A 187 -6.07 -18.93 8.25
CA TRP A 187 -7.11 -18.25 7.50
C TRP A 187 -8.11 -19.25 6.95
N GLU A 188 -9.39 -18.90 6.98
CA GLU A 188 -10.46 -19.73 6.44
C GLU A 188 -11.38 -18.91 5.54
N ILE A 189 -11.99 -19.56 4.56
CA ILE A 189 -12.99 -18.92 3.70
C ILE A 189 -14.22 -18.64 4.56
N HIS A 190 -14.57 -17.36 4.69
CA HIS A 190 -15.76 -16.93 5.40
C HIS A 190 -16.96 -16.90 4.46
N TYR A 191 -16.79 -16.27 3.28
CA TYR A 191 -17.79 -16.25 2.21
C TYR A 191 -17.13 -16.29 0.84
N THR A 192 -17.81 -16.94 -0.10
CA THR A 192 -17.55 -16.81 -1.54
C THR A 192 -18.86 -16.46 -2.21
N TYR A 193 -18.85 -15.38 -2.99
CA TYR A 193 -19.98 -14.93 -3.80
C TYR A 193 -19.63 -15.12 -5.26
N ASP A 194 -20.51 -15.77 -6.00
CA ASP A 194 -20.40 -15.96 -7.44
C ASP A 194 -21.35 -14.96 -8.13
N PHE A 195 -20.91 -14.37 -9.24
CA PHE A 195 -21.68 -13.41 -10.05
C PHE A 195 -22.42 -14.08 -11.21
#